data_AF-A0AAW5JQC7-F1
#
_entry.id   AF-A0AAW5JQC7-F1
#
_cell.length_a   1.000
_cell.length_b   1.000
_cell.length_c   1.000
_cell.angle_alpha   90.00
_cell.angle_beta   90.00
_cell.angle_gamma   90.00
#
_symmetry.space_group_name_H-M   'P 1'
#
loop_
_entity.id
_entity.type
_entity.pdbx_description
1 polymer ?
#
loop_
_entity_poly.entity_id
_entity_poly.type
_entity_poly.pdbx_seq_one_letter_code
_entity_poly.pdbx_strand_id
1 'polypeptide(L)'
;HALELLEGGDPEAGEYRLRVLCSKGTYIRTLCHDLGQALGCGAALAGLRRTQAAGFGLDRAVRLEDVLAAANRDVNADYENWSNFLESQVEFSWK
;
A
#
# COMPACT_ATOMS: atom_id res chain seq x y z
N HIS A 1 11.81 -18.41 1.14
CA HIS A 1 11.25 -17.79 -0.08
C HIS A 1 10.32 -18.78 -0.76
N ALA A 2 9.24 -18.33 -1.40
CA ALA A 2 8.29 -19.18 -2.11
C ALA A 2 7.58 -18.39 -3.22
N LEU A 3 7.16 -19.09 -4.28
CA LEU A 3 6.38 -18.55 -5.39
C LEU A 3 5.27 -19.55 -5.71
N GLU A 4 4.02 -19.14 -5.55
CA GLU A 4 2.84 -20.01 -5.72
C GLU A 4 1.86 -19.36 -6.71
N LEU A 5 1.35 -20.14 -7.66
CA LEU A 5 0.23 -19.73 -8.50
C LEU A 5 -1.08 -19.99 -7.76
N LEU A 6 -1.85 -18.93 -7.50
CA LEU A 6 -3.13 -19.02 -6.81
C LEU A 6 -4.30 -19.20 -7.77
N GLU A 7 -4.30 -18.41 -8.85
CA GLU A 7 -5.29 -18.44 -9.91
C GLU A 7 -4.59 -18.12 -11.23
N GLY A 8 -5.02 -18.77 -12.29
CA GLY A 8 -4.57 -18.53 -13.66
C GLY A 8 -5.41 -19.34 -14.62
N GLY A 9 -5.36 -18.98 -15.90
CA GLY A 9 -5.90 -19.84 -16.95
C GLY A 9 -7.25 -19.43 -17.53
N ASP A 10 -7.55 -18.14 -17.61
CA ASP A 10 -8.35 -17.66 -18.75
C ASP A 10 -7.39 -17.17 -19.85
N PRO A 11 -7.23 -17.92 -20.95
CA PRO A 11 -6.40 -17.52 -22.07
C PRO A 11 -6.85 -16.20 -22.72
N GLU A 12 -8.12 -15.82 -22.56
CA GLU A 12 -8.65 -14.56 -23.11
C GLU A 12 -8.40 -13.37 -22.17
N ALA A 13 -8.46 -13.58 -20.84
CA ALA A 13 -8.24 -12.50 -19.88
C ALA A 13 -6.75 -12.18 -19.65
N GLY A 14 -5.85 -13.17 -19.81
CA GLY A 14 -4.41 -12.97 -19.66
C GLY A 14 -3.94 -12.57 -18.26
N GLU A 15 -4.75 -12.82 -17.23
CA GLU A 15 -4.48 -12.43 -15.85
C GLU A 15 -4.07 -13.64 -14.98
N TYR A 16 -3.03 -13.46 -14.17
CA TYR A 16 -2.51 -14.47 -13.27
C TYR A 16 -2.31 -13.89 -11.88
N ARG A 17 -2.71 -14.64 -10.85
CA ARG A 17 -2.55 -14.24 -9.46
C ARG A 17 -1.53 -15.12 -8.77
N LEU A 18 -0.46 -14.49 -8.31
CA LEU A 18 0.67 -15.15 -7.66
C LEU A 18 0.75 -14.76 -6.18
N ARG A 19 1.15 -15.70 -5.33
CA ARG A 19 1.64 -15.42 -3.97
C ARG A 19 3.15 -15.52 -3.96
N VAL A 20 3.80 -14.49 -3.40
CA VAL A 20 5.26 -14.39 -3.34
C VAL A 20 5.68 -14.21 -1.88
N LEU A 21 6.51 -15.14 -1.38
CA LEU A 21 7.23 -14.98 -0.11
C LEU A 21 8.66 -14.56 -0.41
N CYS A 22 8.96 -13.28 -0.20
CA CYS A 22 10.25 -12.68 -0.52
C CYS A 22 10.90 -11.97 0.69
N SER A 23 12.18 -11.59 0.55
CA SER A 23 12.87 -10.75 1.54
C SER A 23 12.56 -9.28 1.30
N LYS A 24 13.04 -8.41 2.21
CA LYS A 24 13.06 -6.97 1.97
C LYS A 24 13.87 -6.65 0.71
N GLY A 25 13.42 -5.66 -0.07
CA GLY A 25 14.12 -5.19 -1.26
C GLY A 25 13.84 -6.00 -2.54
N THR A 26 13.03 -7.06 -2.50
CA THR A 26 12.59 -7.73 -3.72
C THR A 26 11.65 -6.83 -4.53
N TYR A 27 12.00 -6.60 -5.80
CA TYR A 27 11.19 -5.83 -6.74
C TYR A 27 10.20 -6.75 -7.46
N ILE A 28 8.96 -6.81 -6.97
CA ILE A 28 7.89 -7.64 -7.57
C ILE A 28 7.61 -7.26 -9.03
N ARG A 29 7.79 -5.98 -9.40
CA ARG A 29 7.67 -5.53 -10.80
C ARG A 29 8.69 -6.18 -11.73
N THR A 30 9.94 -6.30 -11.29
CA THR A 30 11.00 -6.97 -12.05
C THR A 30 10.71 -8.46 -12.16
N LEU A 31 10.29 -9.10 -11.06
CA LEU A 31 9.86 -10.50 -11.09
C LEU A 31 8.73 -10.74 -12.10
N CYS A 32 7.73 -9.85 -12.14
CA CYS A 32 6.64 -9.92 -13.11
C CYS A 32 7.16 -9.79 -14.56
N HIS A 33 8.04 -8.82 -14.81
CA HIS A 33 8.67 -8.65 -16.11
C HIS A 33 9.43 -9.91 -16.55
N ASP A 34 10.27 -10.47 -15.68
CA ASP A 34 11.07 -11.66 -15.97
C ASP A 34 10.19 -12.89 -16.26
N LEU A 35 9.10 -13.06 -15.51
CA LEU A 35 8.10 -14.12 -15.78
C LEU A 35 7.45 -13.92 -17.14
N GLY A 36 7.07 -12.70 -17.50
CA GLY A 36 6.51 -12.39 -18.82
C GLY A 36 7.49 -12.64 -19.97
N GLN A 37 8.78 -12.33 -19.78
CA GLN A 37 9.82 -12.66 -20.75
C GLN A 37 10.00 -14.16 -20.91
N ALA A 38 10.00 -14.91 -19.81
CA ALA A 38 10.11 -16.37 -19.83
C ALA A 38 8.92 -17.04 -20.53
N LEU A 39 7.73 -16.44 -20.46
CA LEU A 39 6.52 -16.91 -21.15
C LEU A 39 6.42 -16.44 -22.61
N GLY A 40 7.26 -15.50 -23.05
CA GLY A 40 7.33 -15.02 -24.44
C GLY A 40 6.24 -14.02 -24.86
N CYS A 41 5.30 -13.68 -23.98
CA CYS A 41 4.26 -12.68 -24.25
C CYS A 41 4.49 -11.33 -23.55
N GLY A 42 5.45 -11.27 -22.62
CA GLY A 42 5.62 -10.13 -21.71
C GLY A 42 4.56 -10.12 -20.61
N ALA A 43 4.81 -9.34 -19.56
CA ALA A 43 3.86 -9.17 -18.47
C ALA A 43 4.08 -7.82 -17.78
N ALA A 44 3.00 -7.28 -17.23
CA ALA A 44 3.01 -6.08 -16.42
C ALA A 44 2.20 -6.33 -15.14
N LEU A 45 2.62 -5.70 -14.05
CA LEU A 45 1.97 -5.85 -12.76
C LEU A 45 0.63 -5.11 -12.74
N ALA A 46 -0.48 -5.84 -12.75
CA ALA A 46 -1.83 -5.27 -12.70
C ALA A 46 -2.21 -4.76 -11.30
N GLY A 47 -1.81 -5.48 -10.26
CA GLY A 47 -2.09 -5.13 -8.88
C GLY A 47 -1.12 -5.78 -7.90
N LEU A 48 -0.92 -5.15 -6.75
CA LEU A 48 -0.06 -5.68 -5.70
C LEU A 48 -0.67 -5.40 -4.34
N ARG A 49 -0.87 -6.47 -3.55
CA ARG A 49 -1.26 -6.39 -2.16
C ARG A 49 -0.22 -7.06 -1.28
N ARG A 50 0.45 -6.28 -0.44
CA ARG A 50 1.34 -6.82 0.58
C ARG A 50 0.50 -7.29 1.76
N THR A 51 0.51 -8.60 2.04
CA THR A 51 -0.28 -9.22 3.12
C THR A 51 0.45 -9.30 4.46
N GLN A 52 1.78 -9.18 4.44
CA GLN A 52 2.61 -9.22 5.64
C GLN A 52 3.88 -8.38 5.45
N ALA A 53 4.33 -7.72 6.52
CA ALA A 53 5.64 -7.05 6.57
C ALA A 53 6.20 -7.15 8.00
N ALA A 54 7.45 -7.56 8.15
CA ALA A 54 8.16 -7.61 9.44
C ALA A 54 7.37 -8.30 10.59
N GLY A 55 6.61 -9.36 10.27
CA GLY A 55 5.78 -10.08 11.26
C GLY A 55 4.39 -9.49 11.50
N PHE A 56 4.04 -8.36 10.90
CA PHE A 56 2.70 -7.77 10.96
C PHE A 56 1.88 -8.19 9.75
N GLY A 57 0.74 -8.84 9.99
CA GLY A 57 -0.24 -9.22 8.98
C GLY A 57 -1.32 -8.16 8.78
N LEU A 58 -2.23 -8.43 7.83
CA LEU A 58 -3.38 -7.58 7.54
C LEU A 58 -4.38 -7.49 8.70
N ASP A 59 -4.40 -8.47 9.59
CA ASP A 59 -5.20 -8.48 10.82
C ASP A 59 -4.86 -7.31 11.77
N ARG A 60 -3.64 -6.77 11.64
CA ARG A 60 -3.16 -5.61 12.40
C ARG A 60 -3.14 -4.32 11.59
N ALA A 61 -3.57 -4.35 10.33
CA ALA A 61 -3.61 -3.17 9.49
C ALA A 61 -4.89 -2.37 9.77
N VAL A 62 -4.72 -1.09 10.09
CA VAL A 62 -5.81 -0.13 10.27
C VAL A 62 -5.95 0.73 9.02
N ARG A 63 -7.19 1.16 8.70
CA ARG A 63 -7.40 2.10 7.60
C ARG A 63 -6.98 3.50 8.02
N LEU A 64 -6.61 4.33 7.05
CA LEU A 64 -6.21 5.71 7.33
C LEU A 64 -7.35 6.50 7.96
N GLU A 65 -8.59 6.30 7.48
CA GLU A 65 -9.79 6.94 8.01
C GLU A 65 -9.98 6.68 9.52
N ASP A 66 -9.73 5.45 9.97
CA ASP A 66 -9.86 5.06 11.38
C ASP A 66 -8.81 5.76 12.26
N VAL A 67 -7.58 5.90 11.75
CA VAL A 67 -6.49 6.62 12.42
C VAL A 67 -6.83 8.11 12.54
N LEU A 68 -7.33 8.72 11.47
CA LEU A 68 -7.73 10.14 11.47
C LEU A 68 -8.91 10.40 12.41
N ALA A 69 -9.89 9.50 12.47
CA ALA A 69 -11.02 9.60 13.37
C ALA A 69 -10.64 9.41 14.85
N ALA A 70 -9.60 8.60 15.14
CA ALA A 70 -9.03 8.49 16.47
C ALA A 70 -8.26 9.76 16.87
N ALA A 71 -7.43 10.29 15.96
CA ALA A 71 -6.68 11.52 16.21
C ALA A 71 -7.60 12.72 16.48
N ASN A 72 -8.64 12.91 15.67
CA ASN A 72 -9.62 14.01 15.84
C ASN A 72 -10.41 13.93 17.15
N ARG A 73 -10.52 12.76 17.80
CA ARG A 73 -11.15 12.64 19.12
C ARG A 73 -10.34 13.31 20.22
N ASP A 74 -9.03 13.39 20.07
CA ASP A 74 -8.15 14.02 21.06
C ASP A 74 -7.91 15.52 20.76
N VAL A 75 -8.01 15.98 19.51
CA VAL A 75 -7.78 17.40 19.19
C VAL A 75 -8.86 18.33 19.77
N ASN A 76 -10.11 17.86 19.93
CA ASN A 76 -11.17 18.68 20.52
C ASN A 76 -10.96 19.02 22.01
N ALA A 77 -10.07 18.33 22.73
CA ALA A 77 -9.66 18.70 24.08
C ALA A 77 -8.50 19.72 24.10
N ASP A 78 -7.77 19.86 22.99
CA ASP A 78 -6.58 20.74 22.90
C ASP A 78 -6.83 22.03 22.09
N TYR A 79 -7.91 22.14 21.29
CA TYR A 79 -8.22 23.37 20.54
C TYR A 79 -8.43 24.61 21.43
N GLU A 80 -8.98 24.44 22.65
CA GLU A 80 -9.06 25.53 23.62
C GLU A 80 -7.66 26.02 24.08
N ASN A 81 -6.64 25.17 23.99
CA ASN A 81 -5.28 25.48 24.42
C ASN A 81 -4.41 26.07 23.29
N TRP A 82 -4.64 25.68 22.03
CA TRP A 82 -3.95 26.21 20.85
C TRP A 82 -4.42 27.61 20.42
N SER A 83 -5.58 28.06 20.92
CA SER A 83 -6.11 29.41 20.67
C SER A 83 -5.21 30.53 21.21
N ASN A 84 -4.30 30.22 22.14
CA ASN A 84 -3.31 31.18 22.66
C ASN A 84 -2.02 31.27 21.81
N PHE A 85 -1.83 30.44 20.78
CA PHE A 85 -0.57 30.39 20.02
C PHE A 85 -0.71 30.83 18.54
N LEU A 86 -1.93 30.97 18.02
CA LEU A 86 -2.21 31.30 16.61
C LEU A 86 -2.49 32.79 16.35
N GLU A 87 -2.10 33.70 17.24
CA GLU A 87 -1.94 35.13 16.92
C GLU A 87 -0.55 35.45 16.31
N SER A 88 -0.08 34.61 15.39
CA SER A 88 0.98 35.01 14.46
C SER A 88 0.51 34.76 13.04
N GLN A 89 0.06 35.84 12.41
CA GLN A 89 -0.50 35.85 11.06
C GLN A 89 0.43 35.24 10.03
N VAL A 90 -0.06 34.28 9.26
CA VAL A 90 0.58 33.84 8.02
C VAL A 90 -0.50 33.69 6.94
N GLU A 91 -0.54 34.65 6.02
CA GLU A 91 -1.24 34.51 4.74
C GLU A 91 -0.32 33.88 3.70
N PHE A 92 -0.86 32.97 2.89
CA PHE A 92 -0.17 32.51 1.67
C PHE A 92 -1.19 32.21 0.55
N SER A 93 -0.80 32.58 -0.68
CA SER A 93 -1.53 32.37 -1.93
C SER A 93 -0.70 31.50 -2.88
N TRP A 94 -1.35 30.58 -3.60
CA TRP A 94 -0.71 29.63 -4.51
C TRP A 94 -1.41 29.59 -5.88
N LYS A 95 -0.63 29.32 -6.95
CA LYS A 95 -1.04 29.09 -8.34
C LYS A 95 -1.06 27.61 -8.70
#